data_AF-A0A2R4JNS6-F1
#
_entry.id   AF-A0A2R4JNS6-F1
#
_cell.length_a   1.000
_cell.length_b   1.000
_cell.length_c   1.000
_cell.angle_alpha   90.00
_cell.angle_beta   90.00
_cell.angle_gamma   90.00
#
_symmetry.space_group_name_H-M   'P 1'
#
loop_
_entity.id
_entity.type
_entity.pdbx_description
1 polymer ?
#
loop_
_entity_poly.entity_id
_entity_poly.type
_entity_poly.pdbx_seq_one_letter_code
_entity_poly.pdbx_strand_id
1 'polypeptide(L)' 'MSSRQVTASVGSRPAGPLVTHHAHDEDGERDLTSDGGRTPTLHAKIDSAAAADRTTARGAGAGRIP' A
#
# COMPACT_ATOMS: atom_id res chain seq x y z
N MET A 1 28.40 -30.83 -13.73
CA MET A 1 27.39 -30.56 -12.66
C MET A 1 27.50 -29.07 -12.33
N SER A 2 26.88 -28.14 -13.07
CA SER A 2 25.51 -27.60 -12.88
C SER A 2 25.19 -27.38 -11.40
N SER A 3 24.93 -26.15 -10.93
CA SER A 3 23.75 -25.39 -11.34
C SER A 3 23.85 -23.87 -11.12
N ARG A 4 23.40 -23.11 -12.12
CA ARG A 4 22.88 -21.74 -11.93
C ARG A 4 21.55 -21.84 -11.21
N GLN A 5 21.32 -21.01 -10.20
CA GLN A 5 19.98 -20.72 -9.70
C GLN A 5 19.70 -19.25 -10.05
N VAL A 6 18.98 -19.07 -11.16
CA VAL A 6 18.23 -17.85 -11.45
C VAL A 6 16.91 -18.04 -10.73
N THR A 7 16.61 -17.20 -9.75
CA THR A 7 15.27 -17.16 -9.15
C THR A 7 14.72 -15.75 -9.33
N ALA A 8 14.09 -15.52 -10.48
CA ALA A 8 13.14 -14.43 -10.61
C ALA A 8 11.82 -14.91 -9.98
N SER A 9 11.52 -14.46 -8.77
CA SER A 9 10.16 -14.57 -8.23
C SER A 9 9.39 -13.32 -8.65
N VAL A 10 8.64 -13.46 -9.74
CA VAL A 10 7.54 -12.56 -10.06
C VAL A 10 6.32 -13.04 -9.28
N GLY A 11 5.83 -12.19 -8.38
CA GLY A 11 4.43 -12.18 -7.99
C GLY A 11 4.13 -12.41 -6.52
N SER A 12 3.78 -11.34 -5.81
CA SER A 12 2.79 -11.41 -4.74
C SER A 12 1.76 -10.30 -4.93
N ARG A 13 0.54 -10.66 -5.37
CA ARG A 13 -0.69 -9.95 -5.00
C ARG A 13 -1.58 -10.98 -4.31
N PRO A 14 -1.87 -10.76 -3.04
CA PRO A 14 -3.24 -10.39 -2.72
C PRO A 14 -3.26 -9.06 -1.97
N ALA A 15 -4.01 -8.09 -2.49
CA ALA A 15 -4.42 -6.92 -1.73
C ALA A 15 -5.49 -7.35 -0.72
N GLY A 16 -5.07 -8.00 0.37
CA GLY A 16 -5.83 -8.04 1.62
C GLY A 16 -5.63 -6.73 2.39
N PRO A 17 -6.36 -6.49 3.49
CA PRO A 17 -5.98 -5.42 4.42
C PRO A 17 -4.51 -5.63 4.81
N LEU A 18 -3.67 -4.63 4.56
CA LEU A 18 -2.33 -4.56 5.12
C LEU A 18 -2.48 -4.33 6.63
N VAL A 19 -2.78 -5.40 7.38
CA VAL A 19 -2.31 -5.49 8.77
C VAL A 19 -0.85 -5.88 8.64
N THR A 20 -0.02 -4.89 8.33
CA THR A 20 1.41 -5.11 8.26
C THR A 20 1.93 -5.09 9.69
N HIS A 21 2.25 -6.27 10.23
CA HIS A 21 3.16 -6.37 11.36
C HIS A 21 4.56 -6.02 10.86
N HIS A 22 4.83 -4.73 10.70
CA HIS A 22 6.18 -4.23 10.49
C HIS A 22 6.87 -4.23 11.85
N ALA A 23 8.18 -4.50 11.88
CA ALA A 23 9.05 -4.43 13.07
C ALA A 23 9.13 -3.03 13.75
N HIS A 24 8.15 -2.16 13.52
CA HIS A 24 7.80 -1.00 14.33
C HIS A 24 6.93 -1.39 15.54
N ASP A 25 6.47 -2.64 15.62
CA ASP A 25 5.67 -3.19 16.74
C ASP A 25 6.55 -3.68 17.92
N GLU A 26 7.86 -3.83 17.74
CA GLU A 26 8.72 -4.60 18.67
C GLU A 26 9.23 -3.82 19.92
N ASP A 27 8.68 -2.66 20.28
CA ASP A 27 9.06 -1.94 21.53
C ASP A 27 7.88 -1.26 22.26
N GLY A 28 6.66 -1.81 22.15
CA GLY A 28 5.54 -1.44 23.02
C GLY A 28 4.19 -1.47 22.33
N GLU A 29 3.48 -2.58 22.50
CA GLU A 29 2.10 -2.84 22.06
C GLU A 29 1.11 -1.81 22.66
N ARG A 30 1.03 -0.61 22.07
CA ARG A 30 -0.13 0.24 22.28
C ARG A 30 -1.21 -0.25 21.34
N ASP A 31 -2.22 -0.89 21.89
CA ASP A 31 -3.48 -1.19 21.20
C ASP A 31 -3.91 0.04 20.38
N LEU A 32 -3.75 -0.04 19.06
CA LEU A 32 -4.03 1.08 18.17
C LEU A 32 -5.54 1.17 18.02
N THR A 33 -6.12 2.22 18.60
CA THR A 33 -7.55 2.49 18.45
C THR A 33 -7.87 2.69 16.98
N SER A 34 -8.94 2.06 16.50
CA SER A 34 -9.39 2.18 15.10
C SER A 34 -9.84 3.60 14.72
N ASP A 35 -10.04 4.47 15.71
CA ASP A 35 -10.38 5.86 15.54
C ASP A 35 -9.14 6.77 15.64
N GLY A 36 -9.01 7.69 14.68
CA GLY A 36 -8.00 8.75 14.66
C GLY A 36 -8.45 10.04 15.36
N GLY A 37 -9.63 10.06 15.98
CA GLY A 37 -10.16 11.17 16.78
C GLY A 37 -10.72 12.34 15.95
N ARG A 38 -10.71 12.23 14.62
CA ARG A 38 -11.31 13.23 13.72
C ARG A 38 -11.64 12.65 12.36
N THR A 39 -12.89 12.84 11.92
CA THR A 39 -13.29 12.58 10.53
C THR A 39 -12.72 13.66 9.60
N PRO A 40 -11.99 13.30 8.52
CA PRO A 40 -11.58 14.25 7.50
C PRO A 40 -12.80 14.87 6.82
N THR A 41 -12.86 16.21 6.77
CA THR A 41 -13.99 16.93 6.17
C THR A 41 -13.67 17.53 4.80
N LEU A 42 -12.39 17.67 4.46
CA LEU A 42 -11.93 18.21 3.18
C LEU A 42 -11.36 17.08 2.32
N HIS A 43 -12.22 16.50 1.48
CA HIS A 43 -11.82 15.52 0.49
C HIS A 43 -12.83 15.53 -0.67
N ALA A 44 -12.39 15.17 -1.88
CA ALA A 44 -13.28 14.92 -3.00
C ALA A 44 -13.83 13.48 -2.93
N LYS A 45 -14.03 12.80 -4.06
CA LYS A 45 -14.41 11.39 -4.06
C LYS A 45 -13.20 10.51 -3.69
N ILE A 46 -13.37 9.60 -2.72
CA ILE A 46 -12.37 8.54 -2.44
C ILE A 46 -12.60 7.38 -3.41
N ASP A 47 -11.56 7.03 -4.15
CA ASP A 47 -11.59 5.90 -5.07
C ASP A 47 -11.36 4.56 -4.34
N SER A 48 -11.82 3.46 -4.94
CA SER A 48 -11.49 2.12 -4.46
C SER A 48 -9.99 1.84 -4.60
N ALA A 49 -9.45 0.97 -3.77
CA ALA A 49 -8.03 0.61 -3.81
C ALA A 49 -7.56 0.17 -5.21
N ALA A 50 -8.36 -0.64 -5.91
CA ALA A 50 -8.04 -1.11 -7.26
C ALA A 50 -8.09 0.01 -8.31
N ALA A 51 -8.98 0.99 -8.15
CA ALA A 51 -9.02 2.16 -9.02
C ALA A 51 -7.79 3.05 -8.76
N ALA A 52 -7.53 3.36 -7.49
CA ALA A 52 -6.39 4.16 -7.06
C ALA A 52 -5.04 3.60 -7.52
N ASP A 53 -4.84 2.28 -7.47
CA ASP A 53 -3.62 1.61 -7.98
C ASP A 53 -3.40 1.91 -9.47
N ARG A 54 -4.45 1.77 -10.29
CA ARG A 54 -4.36 1.99 -11.74
C ARG A 54 -4.31 3.45 -12.15
N THR A 55 -4.97 4.35 -11.41
CA THR A 55 -5.03 5.78 -11.75
C THR A 55 -3.75 6.47 -11.32
N THR A 56 -3.24 6.19 -10.11
CA THR A 56 -1.97 6.72 -9.59
C THR A 56 -0.81 6.35 -10.53
N ALA A 57 -0.71 5.08 -10.93
CA ALA A 57 0.37 4.62 -11.81
C ALA A 57 0.41 5.32 -13.17
N ARG A 58 -0.74 5.85 -13.65
CA ARG A 58 -0.84 6.55 -14.93
C ARG A 58 -0.77 8.07 -14.80
N GLY A 59 -1.27 8.62 -13.69
CA GLY A 59 -1.50 10.05 -13.52
C GLY A 59 -0.54 10.77 -12.57
N ALA A 60 0.15 10.05 -11.68
CA ALA A 60 1.05 10.68 -10.72
C ALA A 60 2.42 11.02 -11.35
N GLY A 61 2.98 12.17 -10.97
CA GLY A 61 4.31 12.63 -11.37
C GLY A 61 4.29 13.86 -12.30
N ALA A 62 5.47 14.45 -12.49
CA ALA A 62 5.63 15.62 -13.35
C ALA A 62 5.31 15.31 -14.81
N GLY A 63 4.75 16.29 -15.53
CA GLY A 63 4.42 16.17 -16.96
C GLY A 63 3.25 15.21 -17.28
N ARG A 64 2.39 14.92 -16.30
CA ARG A 64 1.19 14.07 -16.47
C ARG A 64 -0.12 14.85 -16.61
N ILE A 65 -0.07 16.15 -16.34
CA ILE A 65 -1.17 17.07 -16.58
C ILE A 65 -0.91 17.76 -17.93
N PRO A 66 -1.91 17.82 -18.84
CA PRO A 66 -1.80 18.54 -20.10
C PRO A 66 -1.43 20.02 -19.94
#